data_AF-A0A522AFA9-F1
#
_entry.id   AF-A0A522AFA9-F1
#
_cell.length_a   1.000
_cell.length_b   1.000
_cell.length_c   1.000
_cell.angle_alpha   90.00
_cell.angle_beta   90.00
_cell.angle_gamma   90.00
#
_symmetry.space_group_name_H-M   'P 1'
#
loop_
_entity.id
_entity.type
_entity.pdbx_description
1 polymer ?
#
loop_
_entity_poly.entity_id
_entity_poly.type
_entity_poly.pdbx_seq_one_letter_code
_entity_poly.pdbx_strand_id
1 'polypeptide(L)'
;MSRSISELFVTTGDPVAEIIVSDGNLGRVARGTAELRVQLPYGLYQVRVRAGSEAVEKIVKLDKPAITVPFDQIPVPSPLLPTDNSAEAMAQSNAVRNARAEPAYFEGESSYEAEARILLFVRQDARAKPSSKFGLLAGLSILDAAGKMALAEQVPGASGDNYAACAFAVRQGFYRLRFDGEDSPIERSVFVTSGWDTQIFMPTKAVTLRKSSTDDAPPQRPDISRGTIVVSRGISVEPWLARLTQVAEFALTRQRKILSKEMRALLSDKFDYPMLGLVAAHLLLRESPSDPLLTVVIRNLAYLLGQDHPDVQALFWALPHLGPPVRPLSGMPLLKASWDLVIAASRDHPEIVPFGSICGQISLGILPEAPWLMWTAPSQEDSSLRLERKAAAANAFLREYKEQELADAALEYRVHPGDGSPSMAVETFSFDTGGLARGGAPSSPDLPPDAKVELMQSLGLPKAVLEQMLAPEHRDETVASASTATTSGHLTA
;
A
#
# COMPACT_ATOMS: atom_id res chain seq x y z
N MET A 1 -28.26 42.56 14.14
CA MET A 1 -27.72 42.16 15.46
C MET A 1 -26.37 41.52 15.22
N SER A 2 -25.29 42.05 15.80
CA SER A 2 -23.96 41.44 15.69
C SER A 2 -23.98 40.11 16.43
N ARG A 3 -23.57 39.00 15.78
CA ARG A 3 -23.43 37.72 16.47
C ARG A 3 -22.23 37.83 17.40
N SER A 4 -22.41 37.52 18.68
CA SER A 4 -21.30 37.41 19.62
C SER A 4 -20.29 36.36 19.13
N ILE A 5 -19.02 36.72 19.14
CA ILE A 5 -17.90 35.88 18.70
C ILE A 5 -17.17 35.35 19.94
N SER A 6 -16.77 34.09 19.90
CA SER A 6 -15.97 33.38 20.91
C SER A 6 -14.67 32.89 20.28
N GLU A 7 -13.57 32.97 20.99
CA GLU A 7 -12.33 32.27 20.65
C GLU A 7 -12.37 30.83 21.16
N LEU A 8 -12.22 29.86 20.26
CA LEU A 8 -12.03 28.46 20.59
C LEU A 8 -10.54 28.11 20.43
N PHE A 9 -9.92 27.67 21.52
CA PHE A 9 -8.57 27.11 21.52
C PHE A 9 -8.62 25.61 21.82
N VAL A 10 -8.20 24.78 20.86
CA VAL A 10 -8.10 23.32 21.03
C VAL A 10 -6.63 22.95 21.11
N THR A 11 -6.27 22.19 22.14
CA THR A 11 -4.92 21.62 22.29
C THR A 11 -5.02 20.09 22.35
N THR A 12 -3.98 19.43 21.85
CA THR A 12 -3.91 17.98 21.86
C THR A 12 -2.59 17.53 22.48
N GLY A 13 -2.59 16.39 23.18
CA GLY A 13 -1.38 15.73 23.64
C GLY A 13 -0.58 15.03 22.53
N ASP A 14 -0.89 15.30 21.26
CA ASP A 14 -0.28 14.62 20.11
C ASP A 14 0.11 15.63 19.01
N PRO A 15 1.41 15.82 18.75
CA PRO A 15 1.90 16.82 17.79
C PRO A 15 1.49 16.54 16.33
N VAL A 16 0.91 15.39 16.04
CA VAL A 16 0.39 15.05 14.70
C VAL A 16 -1.10 14.78 14.67
N ALA A 17 -1.81 15.01 15.77
CA ALA A 17 -3.26 14.86 15.77
C ALA A 17 -3.93 15.96 14.96
N GLU A 18 -4.85 15.54 14.09
CA GLU A 18 -5.67 16.44 13.32
C GLU A 18 -6.88 16.88 14.15
N ILE A 19 -7.14 18.18 14.14
CA ILE A 19 -8.28 18.81 14.82
C ILE A 19 -9.28 19.25 13.75
N ILE A 20 -10.53 18.85 13.89
CA ILE A 20 -11.65 19.25 13.03
C ILE A 20 -12.75 19.82 13.91
N VAL A 21 -13.22 21.01 13.59
CA VAL A 21 -14.36 21.64 14.25
C VAL A 21 -15.53 21.71 13.28
N SER A 22 -16.67 21.21 13.72
CA SER A 22 -17.94 21.25 12.98
C SER A 22 -19.01 22.01 13.75
N ASP A 23 -19.88 22.73 13.03
CA ASP A 23 -21.03 23.42 13.60
C ASP A 23 -22.21 22.48 13.91
N GLY A 24 -23.34 23.04 14.36
CA GLY A 24 -24.55 22.28 14.67
C GLY A 24 -25.20 21.56 13.48
N ASN A 25 -24.81 21.88 12.25
CA ASN A 25 -25.24 21.18 11.03
C ASN A 25 -24.19 20.14 10.57
N LEU A 26 -23.19 19.85 11.41
CA LEU A 26 -22.03 19.01 11.10
C LEU A 26 -21.18 19.55 9.94
N GLY A 27 -21.36 20.81 9.56
CA GLY A 27 -20.53 21.50 8.58
C GLY A 27 -19.17 21.82 9.17
N ARG A 28 -18.08 21.40 8.50
CA ARG A 28 -16.72 21.68 8.95
C ARG A 28 -16.44 23.19 8.85
N VAL A 29 -16.21 23.83 9.99
CA VAL A 29 -15.92 25.28 10.10
C VAL A 29 -14.45 25.61 10.34
N ALA A 30 -13.68 24.68 10.89
CA ALA A 30 -12.23 24.87 11.10
C ALA A 30 -11.47 23.54 11.07
N ARG A 31 -10.16 23.63 10.80
CA ARG A 31 -9.22 22.50 10.80
C ARG A 31 -7.84 22.96 11.26
N GLY A 32 -7.15 22.14 12.04
CA GLY A 32 -5.77 22.36 12.48
C GLY A 32 -5.04 21.04 12.75
N THR A 33 -3.79 21.12 13.18
CA THR A 33 -2.96 19.97 13.58
C THR A 33 -2.19 20.34 14.84
N ALA A 34 -2.11 19.43 15.81
CA ALA A 34 -1.57 19.62 17.16
C ALA A 34 -2.35 20.64 18.02
N GLU A 35 -2.55 21.84 17.49
CA GLU A 35 -3.28 22.94 18.11
C GLU A 35 -4.15 23.68 17.08
N LEU A 36 -5.25 24.28 17.54
CA LEU A 36 -6.14 25.08 16.71
C LEU A 36 -6.69 26.27 17.51
N ARG A 37 -6.46 27.50 17.02
CA ARG A 37 -7.10 28.72 17.51
C ARG A 37 -8.01 29.28 16.42
N VAL A 38 -9.29 29.45 16.73
CA VAL A 38 -10.28 29.96 15.77
C VAL A 38 -11.34 30.80 16.46
N GLN A 39 -11.78 31.88 15.81
CA GLN A 39 -12.90 32.70 16.25
C GLN A 39 -14.20 32.20 15.60
N LEU A 40 -15.21 31.89 16.40
CA LEU A 40 -16.48 31.30 15.97
C LEU A 40 -17.66 32.01 16.65
N PRO A 41 -18.83 32.13 16.00
CA PRO A 41 -20.04 32.63 16.66
C PRO A 41 -20.43 31.77 17.87
N TYR A 42 -21.12 32.36 18.84
CA TYR A 42 -21.69 31.60 19.95
C TYR A 42 -22.62 30.49 19.43
N GLY A 43 -22.53 29.29 20.01
CA GLY A 43 -23.22 28.11 19.51
C GLY A 43 -22.69 26.78 20.06
N LEU A 44 -23.22 25.67 19.56
CA LEU A 44 -22.72 24.32 19.84
C LEU A 44 -21.85 23.85 18.68
N TYR A 45 -20.69 23.28 19.02
CA TYR A 45 -19.72 22.77 18.06
C TYR A 45 -19.27 21.36 18.46
N GLN A 46 -19.01 20.53 17.47
CA GLN A 46 -18.33 19.25 17.65
C GLN A 46 -16.85 19.44 17.33
N VAL A 47 -15.99 19.16 18.30
CA VAL A 47 -14.54 19.13 18.12
C VAL A 47 -14.11 17.67 18.08
N ARG A 48 -13.59 17.24 16.92
CA ARG A 48 -13.05 15.91 16.68
C ARG A 48 -11.54 16.01 16.57
N VAL A 49 -10.82 15.24 17.40
CA VAL A 49 -9.37 15.09 17.33
C VAL A 49 -9.05 13.67 16.88
N ARG A 50 -8.11 13.52 15.94
CA ARG A 50 -7.82 12.24 15.28
C ARG A 50 -6.32 11.99 15.15
N ALA A 51 -5.87 10.78 15.50
CA ALA A 51 -4.50 10.32 15.30
C ALA A 51 -4.53 8.90 14.72
N GLY A 52 -3.92 8.71 13.55
CA GLY A 52 -4.03 7.43 12.83
C GLY A 52 -5.48 7.07 12.50
N SER A 53 -5.90 5.86 12.90
CA SER A 53 -7.27 5.34 12.81
C SER A 53 -8.20 5.85 13.90
N GLU A 54 -7.66 6.30 15.02
CA GLU A 54 -8.41 6.60 16.22
C GLU A 54 -8.87 8.06 16.26
N ALA A 55 -10.06 8.30 16.78
CA ALA A 55 -10.60 9.65 16.95
C ALA A 55 -11.35 9.78 18.28
N VAL A 56 -11.25 10.96 18.87
CA VAL A 56 -11.98 11.35 20.08
C VAL A 56 -12.76 12.62 19.78
N GLU A 57 -13.97 12.71 20.31
CA GLU A 57 -14.89 13.81 20.03
C GLU A 57 -15.41 14.43 21.33
N LYS A 58 -15.60 15.75 21.30
CA LYS A 58 -16.26 16.51 22.37
C LYS A 58 -17.25 17.49 21.76
N ILE A 59 -18.42 17.62 22.38
CA ILE A 59 -19.35 18.71 22.08
C ILE A 59 -19.03 19.89 22.99
N VAL A 60 -18.83 21.06 22.40
CA VAL A 60 -18.37 22.27 23.06
C VAL A 60 -19.39 23.38 22.84
N LYS A 61 -19.85 23.98 23.93
CA LYS A 61 -20.75 25.13 23.90
C LYS A 61 -19.94 26.41 23.99
N LEU A 62 -19.95 27.22 22.93
CA LEU A 62 -19.37 28.55 22.91
C LEU A 62 -20.37 29.58 23.42
N ASP A 63 -20.32 29.87 24.73
CA ASP A 63 -21.16 30.88 25.40
C ASP A 63 -20.35 31.92 26.18
N LYS A 64 -19.02 31.92 26.01
CA LYS A 64 -18.07 32.83 26.64
C LYS A 64 -17.13 33.43 25.58
N PRO A 65 -16.45 34.57 25.86
CA PRO A 65 -15.53 35.18 24.92
C PRO A 65 -14.35 34.28 24.50
N ALA A 66 -13.90 33.36 25.35
CA ALA A 66 -12.84 32.40 25.05
C ALA A 66 -13.07 31.07 25.79
N ILE A 67 -12.83 29.95 25.10
CA ILE A 67 -12.93 28.59 25.63
C ILE A 67 -11.74 27.76 25.15
N THR A 68 -11.10 27.08 26.11
CA THR A 68 -10.02 26.12 25.83
C THR A 68 -10.53 24.69 25.99
N VAL A 69 -10.22 23.82 25.03
CA VAL A 69 -10.64 22.42 25.00
C VAL A 69 -9.41 21.52 24.88
N PRO A 70 -8.92 20.96 25.99
CA PRO A 70 -7.78 20.04 25.95
C PRO A 70 -8.22 18.64 25.56
N PHE A 71 -7.36 17.95 24.80
CA PHE A 71 -7.44 16.52 24.51
C PHE A 71 -6.15 15.83 24.96
N ASP A 72 -6.29 14.68 25.60
CA ASP A 72 -5.17 13.81 25.92
C ASP A 72 -4.59 13.18 24.65
N GLN A 73 -3.40 12.58 24.76
CA GLN A 73 -2.82 11.82 23.66
C GLN A 73 -3.71 10.62 23.32
N ILE A 74 -4.09 10.49 22.04
CA ILE A 74 -4.94 9.39 21.57
C ILE A 74 -4.11 8.09 21.52
N PRO A 75 -4.50 6.99 22.16
CA PRO A 75 -3.77 5.73 22.02
C PRO A 75 -3.83 5.25 20.57
N VAL A 76 -2.69 5.09 19.90
CA VAL A 76 -2.62 4.56 18.53
C VAL A 76 -2.19 3.10 18.61
N PRO A 77 -3.03 2.14 18.20
CA PRO A 77 -2.66 0.73 18.21
C PRO A 77 -1.44 0.50 17.32
N SER A 78 -0.34 0.08 17.93
CA SER A 78 0.96 0.04 17.29
C SER A 78 1.61 -1.31 17.50
N PRO A 79 1.87 -2.12 16.45
CA PRO A 79 2.63 -3.36 16.60
C PRO A 79 4.08 -3.13 17.06
N LEU A 80 4.60 -1.91 16.92
CA LEU A 80 5.95 -1.49 17.34
C LEU A 80 6.05 -1.12 18.81
N LEU A 81 5.01 -0.50 19.37
CA LEU A 81 5.08 0.02 20.73
C LEU A 81 4.88 -1.13 21.72
N PRO A 82 5.75 -1.25 22.75
CA PRO A 82 5.55 -2.24 23.80
C PRO A 82 4.18 -2.07 24.46
N THR A 83 3.71 -3.12 25.13
CA THR A 83 2.50 -3.03 25.94
C THR A 83 2.73 -2.09 27.12
N ASP A 84 1.65 -1.59 27.72
CA ASP A 84 1.72 -0.73 28.91
C ASP A 84 2.34 -1.45 30.14
N ASN A 85 2.60 -2.76 30.04
CA ASN A 85 3.24 -3.56 31.07
C ASN A 85 4.77 -3.61 30.86
N SER A 86 5.52 -3.00 31.78
CA SER A 86 6.98 -2.90 31.71
C SER A 86 7.71 -4.26 31.70
N ALA A 87 7.19 -5.28 32.39
CA ALA A 87 7.79 -6.60 32.40
C ALA A 87 7.64 -7.31 31.05
N GLU A 88 6.45 -7.20 30.45
CA GLU A 88 6.16 -7.75 29.14
C GLU A 88 6.96 -7.00 28.05
N ALA A 89 7.00 -5.67 28.12
CA ALA A 89 7.82 -4.83 27.24
C ALA A 89 9.31 -5.25 27.26
N MET A 90 9.85 -5.52 28.45
CA MET A 90 11.22 -5.99 28.62
C MET A 90 11.42 -7.40 28.04
N ALA A 91 10.47 -8.32 28.25
CA ALA A 91 10.51 -9.66 27.69
C ALA A 91 10.49 -9.63 26.16
N GLN A 92 9.60 -8.83 25.55
CA GLN A 92 9.54 -8.63 24.09
C GLN A 92 10.85 -8.04 23.54
N SER A 93 11.41 -7.03 24.23
CA SER A 93 12.69 -6.42 23.86
C SER A 93 13.85 -7.42 23.91
N ASN A 94 13.87 -8.30 24.92
CA ASN A 94 14.86 -9.36 25.03
C ASN A 94 14.67 -10.43 23.96
N ALA A 95 13.43 -10.77 23.60
CA ALA A 95 13.14 -11.72 22.54
C ALA A 95 13.67 -11.23 21.18
N VAL A 96 13.44 -9.95 20.86
CA VAL A 96 14.02 -9.31 19.67
C VAL A 96 15.54 -9.35 19.70
N ARG A 97 16.15 -9.01 20.85
CA ARG A 97 17.62 -9.03 21.00
C ARG A 97 18.20 -10.43 20.77
N ASN A 98 17.59 -11.45 21.38
CA ASN A 98 18.06 -12.83 21.30
C ASN A 98 17.91 -13.38 19.88
N ALA A 99 16.75 -13.20 19.25
CA ALA A 99 16.53 -13.62 17.86
C ALA A 99 17.56 -12.99 16.91
N ARG A 100 17.98 -11.75 17.17
CA ARG A 100 19.01 -11.07 16.37
C ARG A 100 20.44 -11.52 16.63
N ALA A 101 20.73 -12.04 17.82
CA ALA A 101 22.08 -12.46 18.19
C ALA A 101 22.47 -13.75 17.45
N GLU A 102 21.49 -14.61 17.16
CA GLU A 102 21.67 -15.90 16.51
C GLU A 102 20.74 -16.03 15.28
N PRO A 103 20.95 -15.21 14.23
CA PRO A 103 20.12 -15.30 13.04
C PRO A 103 20.38 -16.62 12.29
N ALA A 104 19.34 -17.20 11.69
CA ALA A 104 19.53 -18.28 10.73
C ALA A 104 20.04 -17.72 9.39
N TYR A 105 20.85 -18.52 8.71
CA TYR A 105 21.30 -18.21 7.36
C TYR A 105 20.30 -18.76 6.36
N PHE A 106 20.05 -18.00 5.29
CA PHE A 106 19.35 -18.54 4.14
C PHE A 106 20.15 -19.74 3.58
N GLU A 107 19.47 -20.82 3.24
CA GLU A 107 20.17 -22.03 2.82
C GLU A 107 21.09 -21.73 1.61
N GLY A 108 22.35 -22.19 1.66
CA GLY A 108 23.35 -21.89 0.64
C GLY A 108 24.06 -20.54 0.80
N GLU A 109 23.64 -19.67 1.71
CA GLU A 109 24.41 -18.48 2.11
C GLU A 109 25.38 -18.84 3.24
N SER A 110 26.60 -18.30 3.16
CA SER A 110 27.59 -18.41 4.23
C SER A 110 27.55 -17.15 5.12
N SER A 111 28.06 -17.27 6.34
CA SER A 111 28.12 -16.13 7.28
C SER A 111 28.94 -14.94 6.78
N TYR A 112 29.81 -15.15 5.78
CA TYR A 112 30.63 -14.10 5.18
C TYR A 112 29.88 -13.27 4.12
N GLU A 113 28.75 -13.76 3.62
CA GLU A 113 27.97 -13.09 2.58
C GLU A 113 26.80 -12.26 3.14
N ALA A 114 26.41 -12.50 4.39
CA ALA A 114 25.30 -11.77 5.00
C ALA A 114 25.69 -10.32 5.29
N GLU A 115 24.95 -9.39 4.68
CA GLU A 115 25.20 -7.94 4.79
C GLU A 115 24.14 -7.22 5.63
N ALA A 116 23.03 -7.90 5.90
CA ALA A 116 21.86 -7.34 6.54
C ALA A 116 21.05 -8.42 7.26
N ARG A 117 19.96 -8.02 7.94
CA ARG A 117 19.08 -8.95 8.66
C ARG A 117 17.61 -8.66 8.39
N ILE A 118 16.81 -9.72 8.30
CA ILE A 118 15.34 -9.67 8.40
C ILE A 118 14.95 -10.20 9.77
N LEU A 119 14.21 -9.42 10.55
CA LEU A 119 13.63 -9.86 11.83
C LEU A 119 12.12 -10.00 11.66
N LEU A 120 11.57 -11.14 12.05
CA LEU A 120 10.13 -11.33 12.20
C LEU A 120 9.79 -11.32 13.69
N PHE A 121 8.80 -10.53 14.06
CA PHE A 121 8.25 -10.48 15.42
C PHE A 121 6.73 -10.55 15.35
N VAL A 122 6.15 -11.65 15.83
CA VAL A 122 4.69 -11.81 15.92
C VAL A 122 4.28 -11.69 17.38
N ARG A 123 3.23 -10.92 17.65
CA ARG A 123 2.66 -10.82 18.99
C ARG A 123 1.14 -10.92 18.99
N GLN A 124 0.62 -11.56 20.02
CA GLN A 124 -0.79 -11.65 20.30
C GLN A 124 -1.22 -10.51 21.22
N ASP A 125 -2.43 -9.99 21.04
CA ASP A 125 -3.02 -9.03 21.97
C ASP A 125 -3.08 -9.64 23.38
N ALA A 126 -2.56 -8.92 24.38
CA ALA A 126 -2.56 -9.37 25.78
C ALA A 126 -3.96 -9.69 26.33
N ARG A 127 -5.02 -9.14 25.72
CA ARG A 127 -6.42 -9.43 26.08
C ARG A 127 -6.94 -10.73 25.46
N ALA A 128 -6.29 -11.25 24.43
CA ALA A 128 -6.70 -12.48 23.77
C ALA A 128 -6.20 -13.69 24.55
N LYS A 129 -7.07 -14.70 24.73
CA LYS A 129 -6.68 -15.97 25.36
C LYS A 129 -5.57 -16.65 24.53
N PRO A 130 -4.48 -17.13 25.15
CA PRO A 130 -3.45 -17.88 24.43
C PRO A 130 -4.05 -19.04 23.65
N SER A 131 -3.73 -19.13 22.36
CA SER A 131 -4.14 -20.22 21.50
C SER A 131 -2.99 -21.23 21.44
N SER A 132 -3.16 -22.42 22.01
CA SER A 132 -2.13 -23.48 21.94
C SER A 132 -2.11 -24.25 20.62
N LYS A 133 -3.08 -24.03 19.72
CA LYS A 133 -3.28 -24.88 18.53
C LYS A 133 -2.20 -24.67 17.46
N PHE A 134 -1.65 -23.46 17.33
CA PHE A 134 -0.65 -23.13 16.32
C PHE A 134 0.44 -22.24 16.92
N GLY A 135 1.69 -22.45 16.51
CA GLY A 135 2.78 -21.52 16.86
C GLY A 135 2.53 -20.14 16.24
N LEU A 136 2.97 -19.07 16.92
CA LEU A 136 2.78 -17.69 16.44
C LEU A 136 3.52 -17.40 15.12
N LEU A 137 4.53 -18.19 14.75
CA LEU A 137 5.22 -18.09 13.46
C LEU A 137 4.68 -19.05 12.39
N ALA A 138 3.67 -19.86 12.72
CA ALA A 138 3.16 -20.88 11.82
C ALA A 138 2.60 -20.27 10.52
N GLY A 139 2.98 -20.86 9.39
CA GLY A 139 2.60 -20.41 8.06
C GLY A 139 3.35 -19.18 7.54
N LEU A 140 4.31 -18.62 8.30
CA LEU A 140 5.18 -17.54 7.80
C LEU A 140 6.45 -18.11 7.14
N SER A 141 6.82 -17.52 6.02
CA SER A 141 8.08 -17.82 5.33
C SER A 141 8.68 -16.58 4.68
N ILE A 142 10.00 -16.58 4.52
CA ILE A 142 10.70 -15.60 3.69
C ILE A 142 11.09 -16.29 2.39
N LEU A 143 10.90 -15.60 1.27
CA LEU A 143 11.38 -16.03 -0.03
C LEU A 143 12.36 -15.00 -0.58
N ASP A 144 13.45 -15.45 -1.20
CA ASP A 144 14.33 -14.57 -1.96
C ASP A 144 13.73 -14.23 -3.34
N ALA A 145 14.46 -13.44 -4.14
CA ALA A 145 14.06 -13.09 -5.50
C ALA A 145 13.91 -14.31 -6.44
N ALA A 146 14.67 -15.38 -6.21
CA ALA A 146 14.62 -16.61 -7.00
C ALA A 146 13.49 -17.57 -6.58
N GLY A 147 12.80 -17.30 -5.47
CA GLY A 147 11.76 -18.20 -4.94
C GLY A 147 12.27 -19.23 -3.95
N LYS A 148 13.55 -19.18 -3.57
CA LYS A 148 14.06 -20.01 -2.48
C LYS A 148 13.41 -19.57 -1.18
N MET A 149 12.98 -20.54 -0.37
CA MET A 149 12.15 -20.30 0.80
C MET A 149 12.86 -20.72 2.09
N ALA A 150 12.66 -19.94 3.15
CA ALA A 150 13.00 -20.30 4.51
C ALA A 150 11.76 -20.17 5.42
N LEU A 151 11.40 -21.27 6.10
CA LEU A 151 10.22 -21.33 6.97
C LEU A 151 10.52 -20.72 8.34
N ALA A 152 9.72 -19.74 8.77
CA ALA A 152 10.00 -18.98 9.99
C ALA A 152 9.92 -19.83 11.26
N GLU A 153 9.04 -20.84 11.29
CA GLU A 153 8.87 -21.75 12.43
C GLU A 153 10.04 -22.74 12.62
N GLN A 154 10.86 -22.94 11.59
CA GLN A 154 12.04 -23.82 11.64
C GLN A 154 13.31 -23.08 12.08
N VAL A 155 13.20 -21.75 12.21
CA VAL A 155 14.32 -20.89 12.57
C VAL A 155 14.43 -20.78 14.08
N PRO A 156 15.62 -20.98 14.66
CA PRO A 156 15.87 -20.68 16.07
C PRO A 156 15.42 -19.26 16.41
N GLY A 157 14.73 -19.12 17.54
CA GLY A 157 14.10 -17.87 17.88
C GLY A 157 13.78 -17.77 19.37
N ALA A 158 13.23 -16.64 19.76
CA ALA A 158 12.73 -16.43 21.11
C ALA A 158 11.19 -16.46 21.07
N SER A 159 10.58 -17.24 21.94
CA SER A 159 9.13 -17.32 22.08
C SER A 159 8.71 -17.18 23.54
N GLY A 160 7.52 -16.63 23.73
CA GLY A 160 6.79 -16.59 25.00
C GLY A 160 5.31 -16.87 24.75
N ASP A 161 4.49 -16.78 25.79
CA ASP A 161 3.07 -17.13 25.73
C ASP A 161 2.28 -16.32 24.69
N ASN A 162 2.71 -15.10 24.40
CA ASN A 162 2.01 -14.16 23.52
C ASN A 162 2.93 -13.47 22.49
N TYR A 163 4.16 -13.95 22.31
CA TYR A 163 5.05 -13.43 21.26
C TYR A 163 5.99 -14.52 20.72
N ALA A 164 6.46 -14.33 19.49
CA ALA A 164 7.54 -15.11 18.90
C ALA A 164 8.39 -14.23 17.98
N ALA A 165 9.69 -14.48 17.98
CA ALA A 165 10.67 -13.71 17.22
C ALA A 165 11.69 -14.65 16.59
N CYS A 166 12.00 -14.42 15.31
CA CYS A 166 13.10 -15.10 14.61
C CYS A 166 13.80 -14.12 13.68
N ALA A 167 15.08 -14.37 13.36
CA ALA A 167 15.83 -13.52 12.45
C ALA A 167 16.57 -14.34 11.39
N PHE A 168 16.75 -13.71 10.23
CA PHE A 168 17.48 -14.22 9.10
C PHE A 168 18.65 -13.29 8.79
N ALA A 169 19.83 -13.84 8.63
CA ALA A 169 20.98 -13.16 8.05
C ALA A 169 20.91 -13.33 6.53
N VAL A 170 20.95 -12.21 5.81
CA VAL A 170 20.65 -12.17 4.37
C VAL A 170 21.53 -11.17 3.63
N ARG A 171 21.61 -11.30 2.32
CA ARG A 171 22.20 -10.30 1.41
C ARG A 171 21.26 -9.12 1.21
N GLN A 172 21.81 -7.99 0.74
CA GLN A 172 20.98 -6.90 0.24
C GLN A 172 20.16 -7.37 -0.97
N GLY A 173 18.88 -7.00 -1.02
CA GLY A 173 18.04 -7.32 -2.16
C GLY A 173 16.55 -7.38 -1.86
N PHE A 174 15.81 -7.91 -2.83
CA PHE A 174 14.37 -8.10 -2.75
C PHE A 174 14.03 -9.48 -2.20
N TYR A 175 13.18 -9.47 -1.20
CA TYR A 175 12.60 -10.63 -0.53
C TYR A 175 11.08 -10.49 -0.47
N ARG A 176 10.42 -11.61 -0.19
CA ARG A 176 8.97 -11.68 0.01
C ARG A 176 8.70 -12.30 1.36
N LEU A 177 7.91 -11.61 2.18
CA LEU A 177 7.29 -12.23 3.34
C LEU A 177 6.00 -12.90 2.86
N ARG A 178 5.92 -14.21 3.01
CA ARG A 178 4.75 -15.00 2.63
C ARG A 178 4.04 -15.52 3.88
N PHE A 179 2.71 -15.52 3.79
CA PHE A 179 1.84 -16.15 4.76
C PHE A 179 0.90 -17.14 4.06
N ASP A 180 1.03 -18.42 4.37
CA ASP A 180 0.17 -19.49 3.86
C ASP A 180 -1.11 -19.58 4.71
N GLY A 181 -2.11 -18.77 4.33
CA GLY A 181 -3.46 -18.76 4.90
C GLY A 181 -4.35 -19.91 4.41
N GLU A 182 -5.63 -19.91 4.83
CA GLU A 182 -6.59 -20.95 4.39
C GLU A 182 -7.07 -20.77 2.95
N ASP A 183 -7.30 -19.52 2.51
CA ASP A 183 -7.87 -19.26 1.18
C ASP A 183 -6.80 -19.22 0.09
N SER A 184 -5.74 -18.44 0.31
CA SER A 184 -4.62 -18.31 -0.62
C SER A 184 -3.39 -17.73 0.09
N PRO A 185 -2.17 -18.04 -0.39
CA PRO A 185 -0.97 -17.44 0.16
C PRO A 185 -0.93 -15.95 -0.17
N ILE A 186 -0.67 -15.13 0.84
CA ILE A 186 -0.48 -13.69 0.70
C ILE A 186 1.01 -13.39 0.86
N GLU A 187 1.53 -12.59 -0.06
CA GLU A 187 2.91 -12.15 -0.06
C GLU A 187 2.99 -10.63 0.09
N ARG A 188 4.07 -10.17 0.70
CA ARG A 188 4.38 -8.78 0.93
C ARG A 188 5.82 -8.49 0.56
N SER A 189 6.04 -7.31 -0.05
CA SER A 189 7.38 -6.86 -0.40
C SER A 189 8.23 -6.59 0.84
N VAL A 190 9.46 -7.10 0.82
CA VAL A 190 10.51 -6.81 1.80
C VAL A 190 11.77 -6.47 1.03
N PHE A 191 12.26 -5.24 1.14
CA PHE A 191 13.53 -4.86 0.55
C PHE A 191 14.56 -4.66 1.65
N VAL A 192 15.71 -5.31 1.49
CA VAL A 192 16.77 -5.33 2.50
C VAL A 192 17.94 -4.49 2.00
N THR A 193 18.41 -3.56 2.84
CA THR A 193 19.55 -2.69 2.55
C THR A 193 20.77 -3.11 3.37
N SER A 194 21.95 -3.16 2.73
CA SER A 194 23.22 -3.49 3.39
C SER A 194 23.49 -2.62 4.63
N GLY A 195 23.90 -3.24 5.73
CA GLY A 195 24.16 -2.56 7.00
C GLY A 195 22.92 -2.13 7.80
N TRP A 196 21.71 -2.49 7.35
CA TRP A 196 20.47 -2.21 8.05
C TRP A 196 19.72 -3.50 8.44
N ASP A 197 18.88 -3.37 9.47
CA ASP A 197 17.95 -4.42 9.87
C ASP A 197 16.55 -4.07 9.39
N THR A 198 15.94 -4.98 8.64
CA THR A 198 14.54 -4.89 8.24
C THR A 198 13.71 -5.68 9.24
N GLN A 199 13.00 -4.98 10.12
CA GLN A 199 12.24 -5.57 11.22
C GLN A 199 10.75 -5.51 10.94
N ILE A 200 10.07 -6.65 11.00
CA ILE A 200 8.66 -6.79 10.67
C ILE A 200 7.90 -7.20 11.94
N PHE A 201 7.09 -6.28 12.45
CA PHE A 201 6.29 -6.47 13.65
C PHE A 201 4.84 -6.71 13.25
N MET A 202 4.30 -7.88 13.59
CA MET A 202 2.96 -8.33 13.18
C MET A 202 2.09 -8.60 14.41
N PRO A 203 0.88 -8.04 14.47
CA PRO A 203 -0.12 -8.52 15.41
C PRO A 203 -0.69 -9.87 14.93
N THR A 204 -1.38 -10.58 15.80
CA THR A 204 -2.28 -11.68 15.39
C THR A 204 -3.70 -11.19 15.16
N LYS A 205 -4.48 -11.97 14.41
CA LYS A 205 -5.93 -11.86 14.31
C LYS A 205 -6.61 -13.18 14.63
N ALA A 206 -7.79 -13.10 15.23
CA ALA A 206 -8.65 -14.26 15.43
C ALA A 206 -9.19 -14.74 14.07
N VAL A 207 -9.11 -16.04 13.81
CA VAL A 207 -9.70 -16.66 12.62
C VAL A 207 -11.04 -17.29 13.00
N THR A 208 -12.12 -16.79 12.41
CA THR A 208 -13.45 -17.37 12.56
C THR A 208 -13.57 -18.62 11.69
N LEU A 209 -13.32 -19.79 12.28
CA LEU A 209 -13.56 -21.07 11.62
C LEU A 209 -15.07 -21.30 11.48
N ARG A 210 -15.54 -21.62 10.27
CA ARG A 210 -16.97 -21.75 9.93
C ARG A 210 -17.75 -22.80 10.76
N LYS A 211 -17.10 -23.68 11.53
CA LYS A 211 -17.73 -24.73 12.35
C LYS A 211 -16.93 -25.14 13.60
N SER A 212 -16.45 -24.18 14.39
CA SER A 212 -15.87 -24.51 15.71
C SER A 212 -17.00 -24.72 16.72
N SER A 213 -17.38 -25.96 17.00
CA SER A 213 -18.45 -26.32 17.94
C SER A 213 -17.97 -26.48 19.40
N THR A 214 -16.84 -25.90 19.77
CA THR A 214 -16.26 -26.01 21.11
C THR A 214 -16.02 -24.63 21.73
N ASP A 215 -16.09 -24.57 23.06
CA ASP A 215 -15.81 -23.41 23.94
C ASP A 215 -14.35 -22.89 23.86
N ASP A 216 -13.58 -23.34 22.85
CA ASP A 216 -12.20 -22.93 22.63
C ASP A 216 -12.14 -21.51 22.08
N ALA A 217 -11.13 -20.75 22.53
CA ALA A 217 -10.81 -19.48 21.90
C ALA A 217 -10.49 -19.69 20.40
N PRO A 218 -10.93 -18.78 19.51
CA PRO A 218 -10.63 -18.89 18.09
C PRO A 218 -9.11 -18.89 17.87
N PRO A 219 -8.58 -19.72 16.95
CA PRO A 219 -7.16 -19.75 16.69
C PRO A 219 -6.68 -18.38 16.22
N GLN A 220 -5.52 -17.97 16.74
CA GLN A 220 -4.86 -16.74 16.36
C GLN A 220 -3.87 -17.02 15.25
N ARG A 221 -3.83 -16.16 14.23
CA ARG A 221 -2.85 -16.25 13.14
C ARG A 221 -2.17 -14.90 12.91
N PRO A 222 -0.92 -14.88 12.43
CA PRO A 222 -0.25 -13.66 12.00
C PRO A 222 -1.11 -12.83 11.05
N ASP A 223 -1.18 -11.52 11.26
CA ASP A 223 -1.86 -10.60 10.37
C ASP A 223 -0.84 -9.78 9.57
N ILE A 224 -0.37 -10.37 8.47
CA ILE A 224 0.63 -9.76 7.57
C ILE A 224 0.19 -8.38 7.05
N SER A 225 -1.13 -8.17 6.89
CA SER A 225 -1.72 -6.92 6.42
C SER A 225 -1.51 -5.75 7.38
N ARG A 226 -1.56 -6.04 8.68
CA ARG A 226 -1.37 -5.06 9.77
C ARG A 226 0.06 -5.01 10.29
N GLY A 227 0.96 -5.80 9.71
CA GLY A 227 2.38 -5.76 10.09
C GLY A 227 3.01 -4.41 9.76
N THR A 228 3.88 -3.90 10.61
CA THR A 228 4.69 -2.70 10.34
C THR A 228 6.13 -3.10 10.04
N ILE A 229 6.73 -2.49 9.02
CA ILE A 229 8.16 -2.63 8.71
C ILE A 229 8.90 -1.43 9.29
N VAL A 230 10.00 -1.73 9.98
CA VAL A 230 10.99 -0.75 10.45
C VAL A 230 12.32 -1.09 9.81
N VAL A 231 13.05 -0.06 9.38
CA VAL A 231 14.44 -0.19 8.92
C VAL A 231 15.32 0.59 9.88
N SER A 232 16.24 -0.07 10.58
CA SER A 232 17.11 0.57 11.59
C SER A 232 18.48 -0.09 11.71
N ARG A 233 19.47 0.65 12.20
CA ARG A 233 20.79 0.13 12.58
C ARG A 233 20.80 -0.27 14.05
N GLY A 234 20.00 -1.27 14.43
CA GLY A 234 19.87 -1.66 15.85
C GLY A 234 18.45 -1.94 16.31
N ILE A 235 18.30 -2.20 17.61
CA ILE A 235 17.06 -2.71 18.23
C ILE A 235 16.10 -1.57 18.60
N SER A 236 16.61 -0.38 18.89
CA SER A 236 15.80 0.70 19.43
C SER A 236 15.12 1.50 18.33
N VAL A 237 13.79 1.53 18.38
CA VAL A 237 12.99 2.57 17.71
C VAL A 237 12.48 3.47 18.82
N GLU A 238 12.82 4.76 18.75
CA GLU A 238 12.26 5.74 19.68
C GLU A 238 10.72 5.69 19.63
N PRO A 239 10.01 5.50 20.76
CA PRO A 239 8.56 5.30 20.78
C PRO A 239 7.79 6.41 20.05
N TRP A 240 8.24 7.65 20.20
CA TRP A 240 7.58 8.79 19.58
C TRP A 240 7.74 8.77 18.05
N LEU A 241 8.87 8.30 17.51
CA LEU A 241 9.08 8.13 16.06
C LEU A 241 8.32 6.94 15.49
N ALA A 242 8.24 5.84 16.23
CA ALA A 242 7.38 4.71 15.87
C ALA A 242 5.92 5.17 15.73
N ARG A 243 5.45 5.95 16.71
CA ARG A 243 4.11 6.55 16.69
C ARG A 243 3.92 7.48 15.50
N LEU A 244 4.84 8.41 15.26
CA LEU A 244 4.77 9.32 14.12
C LEU A 244 4.70 8.59 12.78
N THR A 245 5.55 7.58 12.62
CA THR A 245 5.60 6.75 11.41
C THR A 245 4.24 6.10 11.16
N GLN A 246 3.58 5.56 12.19
CA GLN A 246 2.27 4.94 12.03
C GLN A 246 1.14 5.93 11.74
N VAL A 247 1.15 7.11 12.37
CA VAL A 247 0.18 8.15 12.04
C VAL A 247 0.34 8.58 10.57
N ALA A 248 1.59 8.72 10.11
CA ALA A 248 1.92 9.04 8.72
C ALA A 248 1.54 7.91 7.76
N GLU A 249 1.80 6.65 8.10
CA GLU A 249 1.41 5.46 7.32
C GLU A 249 -0.11 5.44 7.10
N PHE A 250 -0.88 5.67 8.17
CA PHE A 250 -2.33 5.74 8.08
C PHE A 250 -2.78 6.95 7.25
N ALA A 251 -2.11 8.10 7.39
CA ALA A 251 -2.37 9.27 6.55
C ALA A 251 -2.18 8.96 5.06
N LEU A 252 -1.10 8.24 4.73
CA LEU A 252 -0.79 7.83 3.37
C LEU A 252 -1.85 6.88 2.82
N THR A 253 -2.25 5.86 3.58
CA THR A 253 -3.32 4.92 3.24
C THR A 253 -4.65 5.62 2.95
N ARG A 254 -5.01 6.61 3.76
CA ARG A 254 -6.27 7.35 3.62
C ARG A 254 -6.18 8.56 2.69
N GLN A 255 -5.05 8.74 2.00
CA GLN A 255 -4.80 9.87 1.10
C GLN A 255 -5.02 11.25 1.78
N ARG A 256 -4.61 11.37 3.05
CA ARG A 256 -4.80 12.57 3.87
C ARG A 256 -3.54 13.42 3.95
N LYS A 257 -3.72 14.73 3.97
CA LYS A 257 -2.65 15.70 4.29
C LYS A 257 -2.56 15.87 5.82
N ILE A 258 -1.48 15.37 6.44
CA ILE A 258 -1.26 15.39 7.90
C ILE A 258 0.16 15.91 8.27
N LEU A 259 0.90 16.53 7.35
CA LEU A 259 2.24 17.03 7.66
C LEU A 259 2.21 18.23 8.61
N SER A 260 2.37 17.97 9.92
CA SER A 260 2.49 19.00 10.95
C SER A 260 3.81 19.77 10.82
N LYS A 261 3.92 20.90 11.52
CA LYS A 261 5.17 21.69 11.54
C LYS A 261 6.31 20.91 12.17
N GLU A 262 6.01 20.14 13.20
CA GLU A 262 6.93 19.28 13.94
C GLU A 262 7.45 18.17 13.02
N MET A 263 6.56 17.49 12.30
CA MET A 263 6.94 16.48 11.30
C MET A 263 7.87 17.08 10.23
N ARG A 264 7.54 18.27 9.71
CA ARG A 264 8.39 18.95 8.72
C ARG A 264 9.76 19.34 9.28
N ALA A 265 9.83 19.82 10.52
CA ALA A 265 11.09 20.13 11.18
C ALA A 265 11.99 18.89 11.28
N LEU A 266 11.43 17.76 11.71
CA LEU A 266 12.15 16.49 11.84
C LEU A 266 12.70 15.97 10.51
N LEU A 267 11.95 16.17 9.42
CA LEU A 267 12.36 15.79 8.07
C LEU A 267 13.41 16.74 7.48
N SER A 268 13.45 17.98 7.95
CA SER A 268 14.42 18.99 7.50
C SER A 268 15.79 18.80 8.15
N ASP A 269 15.82 18.20 9.34
CA ASP A 269 17.05 17.80 10.01
C ASP A 269 17.62 16.50 9.42
N LYS A 270 18.85 16.15 9.83
CA LYS A 270 19.41 14.82 9.53
C LYS A 270 18.58 13.79 10.29
N PHE A 271 17.80 12.99 9.58
CA PHE A 271 17.04 11.88 10.15
C PHE A 271 17.70 10.54 9.86
N ASP A 272 17.65 9.63 10.83
CA ASP A 272 18.16 8.25 10.73
C ASP A 272 17.02 7.21 10.71
N TYR A 273 15.82 7.65 10.29
CA TYR A 273 14.58 6.86 10.29
C TYR A 273 14.01 6.74 8.88
N PRO A 274 14.52 5.80 8.07
CA PRO A 274 14.16 5.70 6.65
C PRO A 274 12.66 5.51 6.41
N MET A 275 11.97 4.74 7.23
CA MET A 275 10.53 4.49 7.05
C MET A 275 9.68 5.75 7.22
N LEU A 276 10.01 6.60 8.20
CA LEU A 276 9.36 7.90 8.35
C LEU A 276 9.62 8.77 7.12
N GLY A 277 10.88 8.81 6.67
CA GLY A 277 11.27 9.57 5.47
C GLY A 277 10.52 9.11 4.22
N LEU A 278 10.42 7.80 3.97
CA LEU A 278 9.70 7.25 2.81
C LEU A 278 8.23 7.66 2.82
N VAL A 279 7.54 7.43 3.93
CA VAL A 279 6.11 7.76 4.06
C VAL A 279 5.90 9.28 3.96
N ALA A 280 6.76 10.08 4.59
CA ALA A 280 6.66 11.53 4.53
C ALA A 280 6.96 12.11 3.14
N ALA A 281 7.91 11.55 2.40
CA ALA A 281 8.19 11.94 1.02
C ALA A 281 6.95 11.79 0.13
N HIS A 282 6.22 10.68 0.28
CA HIS A 282 4.95 10.48 -0.42
C HIS A 282 3.87 11.48 0.00
N LEU A 283 3.76 11.80 1.29
CA LEU A 283 2.83 12.82 1.77
C LEU A 283 3.19 14.22 1.23
N LEU A 284 4.48 14.57 1.20
CA LEU A 284 5.00 15.83 0.65
C LEU A 284 4.72 15.93 -0.84
N LEU A 285 5.01 14.86 -1.59
CA LEU A 285 4.75 14.78 -3.03
C LEU A 285 3.27 15.01 -3.36
N ARG A 286 2.35 14.45 -2.56
CA ARG A 286 0.90 14.67 -2.70
C ARG A 286 0.45 16.06 -2.30
N GLU A 287 1.13 16.68 -1.33
CA GLU A 287 0.77 18.01 -0.86
C GLU A 287 1.23 19.08 -1.84
N SER A 288 2.50 19.01 -2.24
CA SER A 288 3.17 19.96 -3.13
C SER A 288 4.43 19.30 -3.73
N PRO A 289 4.39 18.82 -4.99
CA PRO A 289 5.55 18.23 -5.67
C PRO A 289 6.77 19.15 -5.77
N SER A 290 6.56 20.46 -5.70
CA SER A 290 7.60 21.49 -5.74
C SER A 290 8.09 21.94 -4.36
N ASP A 291 7.67 21.28 -3.27
CA ASP A 291 8.15 21.59 -1.93
C ASP A 291 9.67 21.30 -1.84
N PRO A 292 10.53 22.30 -1.54
CA PRO A 292 11.97 22.09 -1.43
C PRO A 292 12.35 21.01 -0.40
N LEU A 293 11.54 20.83 0.64
CA LEU A 293 11.75 19.79 1.65
C LEU A 293 11.71 18.39 1.05
N LEU A 294 10.88 18.16 0.02
CA LEU A 294 10.80 16.86 -0.65
C LEU A 294 12.14 16.45 -1.28
N THR A 295 12.83 17.40 -1.91
CA THR A 295 14.16 17.17 -2.49
C THR A 295 15.18 16.78 -1.42
N VAL A 296 15.15 17.46 -0.26
CA VAL A 296 16.02 17.16 0.89
C VAL A 296 15.76 15.75 1.40
N VAL A 297 14.49 15.40 1.62
CA VAL A 297 14.09 14.08 2.13
C VAL A 297 14.50 12.96 1.18
N ILE A 298 14.28 13.10 -0.13
CA ILE A 298 14.66 12.08 -1.12
C ILE A 298 16.18 11.88 -1.17
N ARG A 299 16.98 12.95 -1.10
CA ARG A 299 18.44 12.84 -1.06
C ARG A 299 18.94 12.15 0.21
N ASN A 300 18.33 12.47 1.36
CA ASN A 300 18.64 11.78 2.62
C ASN A 300 18.28 10.29 2.54
N LEU A 301 17.11 9.96 1.99
CA LEU A 301 16.71 8.56 1.76
C LEU A 301 17.67 7.82 0.85
N ALA A 302 18.10 8.42 -0.26
CA ALA A 302 19.09 7.84 -1.16
C ALA A 302 20.45 7.60 -0.48
N TYR A 303 20.83 8.47 0.46
CA TYR A 303 22.03 8.28 1.27
C TYR A 303 21.88 7.13 2.28
N LEU A 304 20.71 7.01 2.93
CA LEU A 304 20.46 5.99 3.95
C LEU A 304 20.22 4.60 3.35
N LEU A 305 19.38 4.51 2.32
CA LEU A 305 18.88 3.27 1.73
C LEU A 305 19.59 2.87 0.43
N GLY A 306 20.38 3.79 -0.14
CA GLY A 306 20.94 3.63 -1.48
C GLY A 306 19.99 4.11 -2.57
N GLN A 307 20.56 4.51 -3.70
CA GLN A 307 19.80 4.96 -4.88
C GLN A 307 19.04 3.82 -5.56
N ASP A 308 19.52 2.59 -5.42
CA ASP A 308 18.91 1.40 -6.04
C ASP A 308 17.73 0.85 -5.23
N HIS A 309 17.39 1.44 -4.07
CA HIS A 309 16.22 1.04 -3.30
C HIS A 309 14.93 1.34 -4.09
N PRO A 310 14.03 0.37 -4.34
CA PRO A 310 12.86 0.54 -5.21
C PRO A 310 11.95 1.72 -4.85
N ASP A 311 11.67 1.94 -3.55
CA ASP A 311 10.88 3.10 -3.11
C ASP A 311 11.59 4.44 -3.36
N VAL A 312 12.93 4.48 -3.29
CA VAL A 312 13.71 5.69 -3.56
C VAL A 312 13.74 5.96 -5.07
N GLN A 313 13.93 4.93 -5.90
CA GLN A 313 13.83 5.03 -7.36
C GLN A 313 12.46 5.58 -7.79
N ALA A 314 11.38 5.03 -7.21
CA ALA A 314 10.02 5.48 -7.49
C ALA A 314 9.81 6.97 -7.19
N LEU A 315 10.37 7.48 -6.08
CA LEU A 315 10.35 8.90 -5.75
C LEU A 315 11.18 9.76 -6.71
N PHE A 316 12.34 9.27 -7.17
CA PHE A 316 13.14 9.95 -8.19
C PHE A 316 12.41 10.06 -9.53
N TRP A 317 11.69 9.02 -9.96
CA TRP A 317 10.93 9.06 -11.21
C TRP A 317 9.73 10.00 -11.16
N ALA A 318 9.16 10.23 -9.97
CA ALA A 318 8.15 11.27 -9.78
C ALA A 318 8.73 12.69 -9.89
N LEU A 319 10.05 12.86 -9.76
CA LEU A 319 10.75 14.14 -9.86
C LEU A 319 11.97 14.03 -10.80
N PRO A 320 11.77 13.96 -12.14
CA PRO A 320 12.82 13.62 -13.10
C PRO A 320 14.08 14.51 -13.03
N HIS A 321 13.94 15.75 -12.55
CA HIS A 321 15.06 16.69 -12.39
C HIS A 321 16.02 16.32 -11.24
N LEU A 322 15.66 15.36 -10.38
CA LEU A 322 16.49 14.89 -9.26
C LEU A 322 17.17 13.55 -9.51
N GLY A 323 16.64 12.77 -10.44
CA GLY A 323 16.85 11.32 -10.49
C GLY A 323 18.04 10.86 -11.33
N PRO A 324 18.58 9.66 -11.03
CA PRO A 324 19.44 8.94 -11.95
C PRO A 324 18.67 8.55 -13.23
N PRO A 325 19.36 8.14 -14.30
CA PRO A 325 18.70 7.59 -15.48
C PRO A 325 17.78 6.42 -15.11
N VAL A 326 16.68 6.29 -15.85
CA VAL A 326 15.70 5.24 -15.67
C VAL A 326 16.33 3.87 -15.91
N ARG A 327 16.02 2.91 -15.02
CA ARG A 327 16.53 1.53 -15.05
C ARG A 327 15.41 0.56 -14.67
N PRO A 328 15.49 -0.72 -15.06
CA PRO A 328 14.59 -1.75 -14.56
C PRO A 328 14.65 -1.87 -13.05
N LEU A 329 13.50 -2.10 -12.41
CA LEU A 329 13.43 -2.33 -10.98
C LEU A 329 14.17 -3.61 -10.56
N SER A 330 14.96 -3.51 -9.50
CA SER A 330 15.65 -4.64 -8.85
C SER A 330 14.69 -5.51 -8.01
N GLY A 331 13.48 -5.00 -7.72
CA GLY A 331 12.45 -5.70 -6.97
C GLY A 331 11.22 -4.82 -6.73
N MET A 332 10.22 -5.38 -6.07
CA MET A 332 9.00 -4.64 -5.74
C MET A 332 9.27 -3.59 -4.65
N PRO A 333 8.69 -2.38 -4.72
CA PRO A 333 8.77 -1.44 -3.62
C PRO A 333 8.01 -1.93 -2.37
N LEU A 334 8.41 -1.43 -1.21
CA LEU A 334 7.77 -1.71 0.08
C LEU A 334 6.37 -1.11 0.16
N LEU A 335 6.22 0.14 -0.30
CA LEU A 335 4.98 0.90 -0.20
C LEU A 335 4.13 0.76 -1.47
N LYS A 336 2.81 0.62 -1.28
CA LYS A 336 1.85 0.68 -2.40
C LYS A 336 1.90 2.02 -3.12
N ALA A 337 2.11 3.12 -2.38
CA ALA A 337 2.26 4.46 -2.95
C ALA A 337 3.48 4.57 -3.87
N SER A 338 4.59 3.91 -3.54
CA SER A 338 5.77 3.83 -4.42
C SER A 338 5.45 3.03 -5.69
N TRP A 339 4.71 1.93 -5.57
CA TRP A 339 4.25 1.18 -6.74
C TRP A 339 3.37 2.01 -7.68
N ASP A 340 2.53 2.89 -7.13
CA ASP A 340 1.72 3.79 -7.96
C ASP A 340 2.58 4.78 -8.77
N LEU A 341 3.69 5.25 -8.19
CA LEU A 341 4.68 6.06 -8.93
C LEU A 341 5.40 5.23 -10.00
N VAL A 342 5.71 3.96 -9.73
CA VAL A 342 6.28 3.04 -10.71
C VAL A 342 5.33 2.84 -11.90
N ILE A 343 4.04 2.61 -11.65
CA ILE A 343 3.04 2.48 -12.71
C ILE A 343 2.99 3.75 -13.55
N ALA A 344 2.94 4.93 -12.89
CA ALA A 344 2.92 6.21 -13.58
C ALA A 344 4.17 6.42 -14.45
N ALA A 345 5.37 6.12 -13.93
CA ALA A 345 6.62 6.23 -14.66
C ALA A 345 6.69 5.23 -15.84
N SER A 346 6.11 4.04 -15.68
CA SER A 346 6.11 3.00 -16.73
C SER A 346 5.36 3.41 -18.01
N ARG A 347 4.53 4.46 -17.95
CA ARG A 347 3.86 5.04 -19.13
C ARG A 347 4.88 5.48 -20.18
N ASP A 348 5.90 6.19 -19.73
CA ASP A 348 6.93 6.79 -20.58
C ASP A 348 8.15 5.87 -20.68
N HIS A 349 8.31 4.97 -19.70
CA HIS A 349 9.43 4.06 -19.56
C HIS A 349 8.98 2.61 -19.29
N PRO A 350 8.42 1.90 -20.29
CA PRO A 350 7.93 0.53 -20.12
C PRO A 350 9.03 -0.45 -19.65
N GLU A 351 10.30 -0.14 -19.90
CA GLU A 351 11.46 -0.91 -19.47
C GLU A 351 11.66 -0.95 -17.94
N ILE A 352 11.01 -0.06 -17.17
CA ILE A 352 11.07 -0.08 -15.70
C ILE A 352 10.51 -1.39 -15.15
N VAL A 353 9.42 -1.88 -15.73
CA VAL A 353 8.80 -3.17 -15.38
C VAL A 353 8.58 -3.98 -16.65
N PRO A 354 9.60 -4.74 -17.10
CA PRO A 354 9.44 -5.64 -18.24
C PRO A 354 8.34 -6.67 -17.98
N PHE A 355 7.54 -7.04 -18.99
CA PHE A 355 6.41 -7.98 -18.84
C PHE A 355 6.80 -9.32 -18.21
N GLY A 356 7.92 -9.91 -18.64
CA GLY A 356 8.42 -11.18 -18.12
C GLY A 356 9.17 -11.08 -16.79
N SER A 357 9.32 -9.87 -16.24
CA SER A 357 10.00 -9.68 -14.96
C SER A 357 9.12 -10.15 -13.79
N ILE A 358 9.74 -10.46 -12.66
CA ILE A 358 9.03 -10.84 -11.43
C ILE A 358 8.04 -9.77 -10.98
N CYS A 359 8.37 -8.49 -11.20
CA CYS A 359 7.49 -7.37 -10.88
C CYS A 359 6.28 -7.33 -11.82
N GLY A 360 6.46 -7.65 -13.11
CA GLY A 360 5.37 -7.80 -14.07
C GLY A 360 4.39 -8.90 -13.65
N GLN A 361 4.90 -10.06 -13.26
CA GLN A 361 4.08 -11.19 -12.79
C GLN A 361 3.32 -10.85 -11.50
N ILE A 362 4.00 -10.27 -10.50
CA ILE A 362 3.39 -9.88 -9.22
C ILE A 362 2.27 -8.84 -9.43
N SER A 363 2.42 -7.93 -10.40
CA SER A 363 1.43 -6.87 -10.66
C SER A 363 0.01 -7.38 -10.94
N LEU A 364 -0.13 -8.63 -11.39
CA LEU A 364 -1.41 -9.28 -11.64
C LEU A 364 -2.16 -9.67 -10.36
N GLY A 365 -1.47 -9.82 -9.23
CA GLY A 365 -2.03 -10.28 -7.96
C GLY A 365 -2.12 -9.21 -6.87
N ILE A 366 -1.79 -7.95 -7.15
CA ILE A 366 -1.74 -6.89 -6.14
C ILE A 366 -3.09 -6.71 -5.45
N LEU A 367 -3.06 -6.73 -4.12
CA LEU A 367 -4.20 -6.46 -3.27
C LEU A 367 -4.33 -4.95 -3.03
N PRO A 368 -5.55 -4.41 -2.89
CA PRO A 368 -5.78 -2.98 -2.63
C PRO A 368 -5.48 -2.56 -1.17
N GLU A 369 -4.81 -3.41 -0.40
CA GLU A 369 -4.48 -3.16 1.00
C GLU A 369 -3.32 -2.15 1.11
N ALA A 370 -3.39 -1.25 2.08
CA ALA A 370 -2.45 -0.13 2.24
C ALA A 370 -2.04 0.02 3.72
N PRO A 371 -0.80 0.46 4.02
CA PRO A 371 0.12 1.17 3.11
C PRO A 371 1.10 0.28 2.33
N TRP A 372 1.15 -1.00 2.67
CA TRP A 372 2.18 -1.94 2.20
C TRP A 372 1.81 -2.58 0.88
N LEU A 373 2.80 -2.84 0.04
CA LEU A 373 2.56 -3.56 -1.19
C LEU A 373 2.44 -5.06 -0.94
N MET A 374 1.25 -5.59 -1.17
CA MET A 374 0.90 -7.00 -0.98
C MET A 374 0.18 -7.57 -2.20
N TRP A 375 0.30 -8.87 -2.38
CA TRP A 375 -0.34 -9.60 -3.47
C TRP A 375 -0.70 -11.01 -3.03
N THR A 376 -1.64 -11.63 -3.74
CA THR A 376 -1.82 -13.07 -3.64
C THR A 376 -0.71 -13.75 -4.42
N ALA A 377 0.00 -14.71 -3.81
CA ALA A 377 1.03 -15.46 -4.52
C ALA A 377 0.42 -16.13 -5.77
N PRO A 378 1.09 -16.10 -6.93
CA PRO A 378 0.61 -16.81 -8.11
C PRO A 378 0.76 -18.31 -7.89
N SER A 379 -0.32 -19.09 -7.98
CA SER A 379 -0.18 -20.47 -8.45
C SER A 379 -0.03 -20.44 -9.98
N GLN A 380 0.53 -21.49 -10.58
CA GLN A 380 0.66 -21.55 -12.04
C GLN A 380 -0.70 -21.46 -12.73
N GLU A 381 -1.70 -22.18 -12.21
CA GLU A 381 -3.09 -22.13 -12.73
C GLU A 381 -3.74 -20.76 -12.49
N ASP A 382 -3.46 -20.10 -11.35
CA ASP A 382 -4.01 -18.78 -11.05
C ASP A 382 -3.47 -17.67 -11.94
N SER A 383 -2.24 -17.80 -12.45
CA SER A 383 -1.59 -16.72 -13.22
C SER A 383 -2.33 -16.46 -14.53
N SER A 384 -2.67 -17.52 -15.26
CA SER A 384 -3.48 -17.44 -16.49
C SER A 384 -4.88 -16.91 -16.20
N LEU A 385 -5.55 -17.43 -15.17
CA LEU A 385 -6.89 -16.97 -14.77
C LEU A 385 -6.91 -15.50 -14.34
N ARG A 386 -5.87 -15.01 -13.66
CA ARG A 386 -5.74 -13.60 -13.28
C ARG A 386 -5.50 -12.72 -14.49
N LEU A 387 -4.65 -13.16 -15.40
CA LEU A 387 -4.40 -12.47 -16.67
C LEU A 387 -5.71 -12.34 -17.45
N GLU A 388 -6.47 -13.42 -17.58
CA GLU A 388 -7.79 -13.43 -18.23
C GLU A 388 -8.79 -12.50 -17.54
N ARG A 389 -8.89 -12.55 -16.20
CA ARG A 389 -9.78 -11.66 -15.44
C ARG A 389 -9.42 -10.20 -15.63
N LYS A 390 -8.13 -9.84 -15.56
CA LYS A 390 -7.70 -8.46 -15.78
C LYS A 390 -7.86 -8.05 -17.24
N ALA A 391 -7.65 -8.94 -18.21
CA ALA A 391 -7.91 -8.67 -19.62
C ALA A 391 -9.40 -8.46 -19.89
N ALA A 392 -10.27 -9.23 -19.24
CA ALA A 392 -11.72 -9.05 -19.30
C ALA A 392 -12.15 -7.71 -18.69
N ALA A 393 -11.60 -7.34 -17.53
CA ALA A 393 -11.81 -6.03 -16.91
C ALA A 393 -11.32 -4.89 -17.82
N ALA A 394 -10.16 -5.06 -18.46
CA ALA A 394 -9.65 -4.09 -19.43
C ALA A 394 -10.60 -3.93 -20.61
N ASN A 395 -11.01 -5.03 -21.23
CA ASN A 395 -11.96 -5.01 -22.35
C ASN A 395 -13.34 -4.46 -21.96
N ALA A 396 -13.77 -4.58 -20.70
CA ALA A 396 -14.98 -3.95 -20.20
C ALA A 396 -14.83 -2.43 -20.13
N PHE A 397 -13.75 -1.94 -19.50
CA PHE A 397 -13.42 -0.52 -19.43
C PHE A 397 -13.35 0.11 -20.84
N LEU A 398 -12.71 -0.58 -21.80
CA LEU A 398 -12.61 -0.08 -23.18
C LEU A 398 -13.95 0.03 -23.90
N ARG A 399 -14.93 -0.80 -23.56
CA ARG A 399 -16.28 -0.70 -24.13
C ARG A 399 -17.01 0.50 -23.56
N GLU A 400 -16.98 0.67 -22.24
CA GLU A 400 -17.58 1.81 -21.55
C GLU A 400 -16.99 3.15 -22.04
N TYR A 401 -15.67 3.22 -22.17
CA TYR A 401 -15.00 4.42 -22.70
C TYR A 401 -15.47 4.79 -24.11
N LYS A 402 -15.55 3.80 -25.02
CA LYS A 402 -16.04 4.03 -26.40
C LYS A 402 -17.51 4.44 -26.44
N GLU A 403 -18.34 3.87 -25.58
CA GLU A 403 -19.75 4.24 -25.46
C GLU A 403 -19.90 5.70 -24.98
N GLN A 404 -19.07 6.12 -24.04
CA GLN A 404 -19.03 7.51 -23.56
C GLN A 404 -18.53 8.47 -24.64
N GLU A 405 -17.46 8.14 -25.36
CA GLU A 405 -16.93 8.96 -26.47
C GLU A 405 -17.98 9.14 -27.59
N LEU A 406 -18.69 8.07 -27.95
CA LEU A 406 -19.80 8.14 -28.91
C LEU A 406 -20.97 8.99 -28.40
N ALA A 407 -21.27 8.94 -27.10
CA ALA A 407 -22.32 9.75 -26.48
C ALA A 407 -21.95 11.24 -26.46
N ASP A 408 -20.70 11.58 -26.14
CA ASP A 408 -20.18 12.95 -26.13
C ASP A 408 -20.15 13.53 -27.56
N ALA A 409 -19.68 12.77 -28.54
CA ALA A 409 -19.71 13.17 -29.96
C ALA A 409 -21.15 13.40 -30.47
N ALA A 410 -22.10 12.57 -30.05
CA ALA A 410 -23.50 12.75 -30.38
C ALA A 410 -24.12 14.00 -29.72
N LEU A 411 -23.64 14.39 -28.53
CA LEU A 411 -24.05 15.61 -27.84
C LEU A 411 -23.51 16.86 -28.56
N GLU A 412 -22.24 16.89 -28.94
CA GLU A 412 -21.62 18.00 -29.69
C GLU A 412 -22.33 18.26 -31.02
N TYR A 413 -22.68 17.19 -31.75
CA TYR A 413 -23.42 17.29 -33.00
C TYR A 413 -24.82 17.95 -32.81
N ARG A 414 -25.47 17.76 -31.67
CA ARG A 414 -26.77 18.39 -31.36
C ARG A 414 -26.68 19.85 -30.96
N VAL A 415 -25.52 20.32 -30.49
CA VAL A 415 -25.32 21.70 -30.00
C VAL A 415 -24.97 22.68 -31.13
N HIS A 416 -24.52 22.18 -32.30
CA HIS A 416 -24.30 22.99 -33.50
C HIS A 416 -25.27 22.69 -34.66
N PRO A 417 -26.60 22.84 -34.50
CA PRO A 417 -27.54 22.56 -35.59
C PRO A 417 -27.65 23.70 -36.64
N GLY A 418 -26.73 24.66 -36.71
CA GLY A 418 -26.87 25.78 -37.62
C GLY A 418 -25.62 26.62 -37.83
N ASP A 419 -24.92 26.34 -38.93
CA ASP A 419 -24.49 27.38 -39.87
C ASP A 419 -24.21 26.71 -41.22
N GLY A 420 -25.24 26.67 -42.06
CA GLY A 420 -25.18 26.13 -43.41
C GLY A 420 -26.29 25.14 -43.69
N SER A 421 -27.31 25.58 -44.43
CA SER A 421 -28.17 24.66 -45.16
C SER A 421 -27.31 23.77 -46.08
N PRO A 422 -27.64 22.47 -46.16
CA PRO A 422 -27.74 21.89 -47.49
C PRO A 422 -29.02 21.06 -47.65
N SER A 423 -29.75 21.42 -48.69
CA SER A 423 -30.49 20.45 -49.49
C SER A 423 -29.47 19.45 -50.04
N MET A 424 -29.49 18.19 -49.58
CA MET A 424 -29.02 17.02 -50.34
C MET A 424 -29.54 15.73 -49.73
N ALA A 425 -29.70 14.74 -50.60
CA ALA A 425 -30.56 13.59 -50.47
C ALA A 425 -30.18 12.62 -49.33
N VAL A 426 -31.21 12.03 -48.74
CA VAL A 426 -31.12 10.86 -47.86
C VAL A 426 -30.72 9.66 -48.71
N GLU A 427 -29.42 9.35 -48.79
CA GLU A 427 -28.96 8.02 -49.15
C GLU A 427 -29.02 7.11 -47.92
N THR A 428 -29.97 6.19 -47.97
CA THR A 428 -30.15 5.09 -47.02
C THR A 428 -28.89 4.21 -47.03
N PHE A 429 -28.09 4.25 -45.96
CA PHE A 429 -27.01 3.29 -45.75
C PHE A 429 -27.61 1.92 -45.46
N SER A 430 -27.68 1.05 -46.47
CA SER A 430 -27.89 -0.38 -46.30
C SER A 430 -26.56 -1.03 -45.89
N PHE A 431 -26.54 -1.65 -44.72
CA PHE A 431 -25.47 -2.57 -44.32
C PHE A 431 -25.50 -3.79 -45.25
N ASP A 432 -24.53 -3.88 -46.14
CA ASP A 432 -24.31 -5.05 -46.99
C ASP A 432 -23.52 -6.10 -46.20
N THR A 433 -24.18 -7.20 -45.83
CA THR A 433 -23.62 -8.32 -45.08
C THR A 433 -23.00 -9.41 -45.97
N GLY A 434 -22.77 -9.15 -47.26
CA GLY A 434 -22.32 -10.15 -48.23
C GLY A 434 -20.88 -9.96 -48.73
N GLY A 435 -19.87 -10.38 -47.96
CA GLY A 435 -18.47 -10.27 -48.41
C GLY A 435 -17.43 -10.95 -47.54
N LEU A 436 -17.52 -12.28 -47.37
CA LEU A 436 -16.46 -13.10 -46.75
C LEU A 436 -15.27 -13.24 -47.72
N ALA A 437 -14.38 -12.26 -47.71
CA ALA A 437 -13.04 -12.38 -48.31
C ALA A 437 -12.00 -11.99 -47.25
N ARG A 438 -11.28 -13.01 -46.75
CA ARG A 438 -10.02 -12.95 -45.96
C ARG A 438 -9.72 -11.58 -45.34
N GLY A 439 -10.45 -11.24 -44.28
CA GLY A 439 -10.16 -10.07 -43.46
C GLY A 439 -8.84 -10.28 -42.73
N GLY A 440 -7.89 -9.37 -42.94
CA GLY A 440 -6.73 -9.26 -42.06
C GLY A 440 -7.22 -9.12 -40.62
N ALA A 441 -6.51 -9.75 -39.68
CA ALA A 441 -6.82 -9.66 -38.26
C ALA A 441 -7.03 -8.18 -37.91
N PRO A 442 -8.16 -7.80 -37.27
CA PRO A 442 -8.41 -6.43 -36.91
C PRO A 442 -7.23 -5.93 -36.09
N SER A 443 -6.51 -4.93 -36.62
CA SER A 443 -5.44 -4.25 -35.90
C SER A 443 -6.00 -3.81 -34.55
N SER A 444 -5.26 -4.10 -33.47
CA SER A 444 -5.66 -3.73 -32.11
C SER A 444 -6.08 -2.26 -32.11
N PRO A 445 -7.30 -1.91 -31.65
CA PRO A 445 -7.78 -0.54 -31.70
C PRO A 445 -6.80 0.33 -30.90
N ASP A 446 -6.17 1.28 -31.59
CA ASP A 446 -5.26 2.23 -30.95
C ASP A 446 -6.07 3.08 -29.99
N LEU A 447 -5.90 2.82 -28.70
CA LEU A 447 -6.57 3.59 -27.65
C LEU A 447 -5.96 4.99 -27.58
N PRO A 448 -6.78 6.03 -27.32
CA PRO A 448 -6.27 7.34 -26.98
C PRO A 448 -5.25 7.24 -25.84
N PRO A 449 -4.17 8.04 -25.86
CA PRO A 449 -3.15 8.01 -24.81
C PRO A 449 -3.73 8.14 -23.40
N ASP A 450 -4.72 9.00 -23.22
CA ASP A 450 -5.35 9.26 -21.91
C ASP A 450 -6.14 8.04 -21.40
N ALA A 451 -6.85 7.33 -22.28
CA ALA A 451 -7.57 6.11 -21.92
C ALA A 451 -6.61 4.99 -21.48
N LYS A 452 -5.45 4.86 -22.11
CA LYS A 452 -4.41 3.90 -21.69
C LYS A 452 -3.91 4.24 -20.28
N VAL A 453 -3.71 5.52 -19.97
CA VAL A 453 -3.25 5.97 -18.65
C VAL A 453 -4.28 5.66 -17.57
N GLU A 454 -5.55 5.98 -17.79
CA GLU A 454 -6.63 5.69 -16.84
C GLU A 454 -6.78 4.18 -16.61
N LEU A 455 -6.65 3.38 -17.68
CA LEU A 455 -6.68 1.93 -17.60
C LEU A 455 -5.51 1.34 -16.80
N MET A 456 -4.29 1.85 -17.00
CA MET A 456 -3.12 1.46 -16.22
C MET A 456 -3.31 1.76 -14.74
N GLN A 457 -3.82 2.95 -14.41
CA GLN A 457 -4.05 3.39 -13.03
C GLN A 457 -5.15 2.58 -12.35
N SER A 458 -6.28 2.35 -13.03
CA SER A 458 -7.41 1.60 -12.48
C SER A 458 -7.10 0.12 -12.24
N LEU A 459 -6.33 -0.52 -13.13
CA LEU A 459 -5.92 -1.92 -12.99
C LEU A 459 -4.64 -2.11 -12.17
N GLY A 460 -3.93 -1.02 -11.87
CA GLY A 460 -2.63 -1.05 -11.19
C GLY A 460 -1.56 -1.81 -11.97
N LEU A 461 -1.58 -1.70 -13.31
CA LEU A 461 -0.72 -2.46 -14.21
C LEU A 461 0.33 -1.57 -14.89
N PRO A 462 1.61 -2.01 -14.95
CA PRO A 462 2.61 -1.36 -15.77
C PRO A 462 2.26 -1.43 -17.26
N LYS A 463 2.73 -0.44 -18.03
CA LYS A 463 2.43 -0.33 -19.47
C LYS A 463 2.78 -1.60 -20.26
N ALA A 464 3.99 -2.12 -20.10
CA ALA A 464 4.44 -3.32 -20.81
C ALA A 464 3.55 -4.54 -20.52
N VAL A 465 3.00 -4.64 -19.29
CA VAL A 465 2.07 -5.70 -18.92
C VAL A 465 0.71 -5.51 -19.56
N LEU A 466 0.19 -4.29 -19.54
CA LEU A 466 -1.08 -3.97 -20.18
C LEU A 466 -1.03 -4.16 -21.70
N GLU A 467 0.05 -3.74 -22.36
CA GLU A 467 0.22 -3.90 -23.81
C GLU A 467 0.26 -5.37 -24.21
N GLN A 468 1.02 -6.19 -23.48
CA GLN A 468 1.08 -7.62 -23.74
C GLN A 468 -0.26 -8.32 -23.48
N MET A 469 -1.00 -7.88 -22.46
CA MET A 469 -2.36 -8.39 -22.19
C MET A 469 -3.37 -8.06 -23.29
N LEU A 470 -3.21 -6.92 -23.95
CA LEU A 470 -4.10 -6.47 -25.02
C LEU A 470 -3.68 -7.00 -26.40
N ALA A 471 -2.48 -7.55 -26.53
CA ALA A 471 -1.96 -8.09 -27.79
C ALA A 471 -2.82 -9.27 -28.29
N PRO A 472 -3.11 -9.33 -29.61
CA PRO A 472 -3.99 -10.34 -30.19
C PRO A 472 -3.44 -11.77 -30.07
N GLU A 473 -2.11 -11.95 -30.11
CA GLU A 473 -1.45 -13.25 -30.07
C GLU A 473 -1.77 -14.04 -28.79
N HIS A 474 -1.95 -13.35 -27.66
CA HIS A 474 -2.35 -14.00 -26.41
C HIS A 474 -3.84 -14.37 -26.33
N ARG A 475 -4.70 -13.81 -27.20
CA ARG A 475 -6.14 -14.13 -27.22
C ARG A 475 -6.40 -15.52 -27.78
N ASP A 476 -5.63 -15.93 -28.80
CA ASP A 476 -5.87 -17.19 -29.49
C ASP A 476 -5.36 -18.40 -28.67
N GLU A 477 -4.27 -18.24 -27.92
CA GLU A 477 -3.75 -19.29 -27.04
C GLU A 477 -4.62 -19.52 -25.79
N THR A 478 -5.20 -18.46 -25.20
CA THR A 478 -6.08 -18.59 -24.02
C THR A 478 -7.41 -19.25 -24.37
N VAL A 479 -8.02 -18.89 -25.51
CA VAL A 479 -9.29 -19.49 -25.95
C VAL A 479 -9.12 -20.97 -26.32
N ALA A 480 -8.01 -21.35 -26.96
CA ALA A 480 -7.72 -22.75 -27.27
C ALA A 480 -7.54 -23.61 -26.01
N SER A 481 -6.84 -23.09 -25.00
CA SER A 481 -6.54 -23.80 -23.75
C SER A 481 -7.78 -24.03 -22.87
N ALA A 482 -8.66 -23.02 -22.78
CA ALA A 482 -9.91 -23.12 -22.02
C ALA A 482 -10.89 -24.13 -22.66
N SER A 483 -10.93 -24.21 -24.00
CA SER A 483 -11.81 -25.15 -24.72
C SER A 483 -11.39 -26.62 -24.54
N THR A 484 -10.11 -26.91 -24.33
CA THR A 484 -9.64 -28.29 -24.07
C THR A 484 -9.90 -28.77 -22.65
N ALA A 485 -9.90 -27.87 -21.66
CA ALA A 485 -10.10 -28.24 -20.25
C ALA A 485 -11.55 -28.63 -19.91
N THR A 486 -12.53 -28.22 -20.71
CA THR A 486 -13.95 -28.54 -20.46
C THR A 486 -14.41 -29.89 -21.04
N THR A 487 -13.56 -30.59 -21.81
CA THR A 487 -13.97 -31.82 -22.52
C THR A 487 -13.41 -33.13 -21.94
N SER A 488 -12.46 -33.11 -20.99
CA SER A 488 -11.87 -34.34 -20.41
C SER A 488 -12.42 -34.70 -19.02
N GLY A 489 -13.73 -34.57 -18.82
CA GLY A 489 -14.41 -34.83 -17.55
C GLY A 489 -15.53 -35.87 -17.63
N HIS A 490 -15.37 -36.95 -18.40
CA HIS A 490 -16.27 -38.10 -18.30
C HIS A 490 -15.61 -39.43 -18.73
N LEU A 491 -15.92 -40.46 -17.95
CA LEU A 491 -15.71 -41.91 -18.16
C LEU A 491 -14.34 -42.50 -17.76
N THR A 492 -14.28 -43.02 -16.53
CA THR A 492 -14.26 -44.49 -16.31
C THR A 492 -14.83 -44.80 -14.92
N ALA A 493 -15.81 -45.71 -14.92
CA ALA A 493 -16.34 -46.41 -13.75
C ALA A 493 -15.60 -47.74 -13.57
#